data_AF-A0A7W2IWU7-F1
#
_entry.id   AF-A0A7W2IWU7-F1
#
_cell.length_a   1.000
_cell.length_b   1.000
_cell.length_c   1.000
_cell.angle_alpha   90.00
_cell.angle_beta   90.00
_cell.angle_gamma   90.00
#
_symmetry.space_group_name_H-M   'P 1'
#
loop_
_entity.id
_entity.type
_entity.pdbx_description
1 polymer ?
#
loop_
_entity_poly.entity_id
_entity_poly.type
_entity_poly.pdbx_seq_one_letter_code
_entity_poly.pdbx_strand_id
1 'polypeptide(L)'
;MKNIALLGAGWLGTSLAKQLQETYFVKVSTRSLEKQVKLQQQGLKTFIVDLDADDTHTNDAFFINVDVLIVSLTPQSIEVFKKLIALVEKHAIKNVLLFSSIGVYAGLKGAVTETSALNTENPKVALLKSIEDMFLSNNHFNTIVLRLGGLIGNDRHPVFHLAKKNVIEDGNEPVNLIDKDAIIEIINTLLLMPFTSTVLNVINDNHTTKEVFYTQAAKQLNLTLPAFKYNEIPHNKIVSNEKLQRFLNNKS
;
A
#
# COMPACT_ATOMS: atom_id res chain seq x y z
N MET A 1 -9.88 8.85 -21.95
CA MET A 1 -9.26 7.90 -21.00
C MET A 1 -8.65 8.70 -19.86
N LYS A 2 -8.77 8.22 -18.61
CA LYS A 2 -8.16 8.91 -17.44
C LYS A 2 -6.63 8.79 -17.49
N ASN A 3 -5.94 9.82 -17.00
CA ASN A 3 -4.51 9.88 -16.81
C ASN A 3 -4.16 9.55 -15.36
N ILE A 4 -3.40 8.48 -15.16
CA ILE A 4 -2.99 8.01 -13.85
C ILE A 4 -1.49 8.20 -13.70
N ALA A 5 -1.09 8.89 -12.62
CA ALA A 5 0.31 8.96 -12.22
C ALA A 5 0.54 8.01 -11.05
N LEU A 6 1.46 7.05 -11.20
CA LEU A 6 1.86 6.12 -10.15
C LEU A 6 3.24 6.50 -9.63
N LEU A 7 3.26 7.10 -8.44
CA LEU A 7 4.46 7.55 -7.77
C LEU A 7 5.08 6.38 -6.98
N GLY A 8 6.15 5.81 -7.51
CA GLY A 8 6.86 4.68 -6.91
C GLY A 8 6.62 3.35 -7.63
N ALA A 9 7.49 3.02 -8.59
CA ALA A 9 7.50 1.74 -9.31
C ALA A 9 8.04 0.56 -8.49
N GLY A 10 7.54 0.33 -7.28
CA GLY A 10 7.92 -0.84 -6.47
C GLY A 10 7.48 -2.16 -7.09
N TRP A 11 7.54 -3.24 -6.32
CA TRP A 11 7.04 -4.56 -6.74
C TRP A 11 5.53 -4.52 -7.07
N LEU A 12 4.71 -4.01 -6.15
CA LEU A 12 3.28 -3.77 -6.38
C LEU A 12 3.07 -2.70 -7.45
N GLY A 13 3.75 -1.55 -7.34
CA GLY A 13 3.59 -0.42 -8.26
C GLY A 13 3.86 -0.77 -9.73
N THR A 14 4.88 -1.59 -10.01
CA THR A 14 5.17 -2.04 -11.38
C THR A 14 4.07 -2.96 -11.93
N SER A 15 3.60 -3.90 -11.12
CA SER A 15 2.52 -4.83 -11.53
C SER A 15 1.21 -4.07 -11.76
N LEU A 16 0.88 -3.14 -10.86
CA LEU A 16 -0.27 -2.26 -10.97
C LEU A 16 -0.21 -1.40 -12.24
N ALA A 17 0.93 -0.76 -12.51
CA ALA A 17 1.09 0.08 -13.70
C ALA A 17 0.86 -0.71 -15.01
N LYS A 18 1.37 -1.95 -15.07
CA LYS A 18 1.18 -2.82 -16.24
C LYS A 18 -0.27 -3.18 -16.49
N GLN A 19 -1.05 -3.42 -15.43
CA GLN A 19 -2.46 -3.73 -15.59
C GLN A 19 -3.27 -2.46 -15.93
N LEU A 20 -2.96 -1.33 -15.29
CA LEU A 20 -3.68 -0.08 -15.53
C LEU A 20 -3.49 0.48 -16.95
N GLN A 21 -2.34 0.25 -17.59
CA GLN A 21 -2.06 0.79 -18.93
C GLN A 21 -2.97 0.18 -20.02
N GLU A 22 -3.63 -0.94 -19.74
CA GLU A 22 -4.59 -1.56 -20.66
C GLU A 22 -5.86 -0.70 -20.83
N THR A 23 -6.18 0.15 -19.86
CA THR A 23 -7.40 0.97 -19.83
C THR A 23 -7.13 2.48 -19.69
N TYR A 24 -5.97 2.88 -19.18
CA TYR A 24 -5.65 4.25 -18.80
C TYR A 24 -4.32 4.73 -19.38
N PHE A 25 -4.13 6.05 -19.46
CA PHE A 25 -2.80 6.61 -19.71
C PHE A 25 -2.01 6.62 -18.41
N VAL A 26 -1.02 5.73 -18.30
CA VAL A 26 -0.25 5.56 -17.06
C VAL A 26 1.13 6.19 -17.19
N LYS A 27 1.46 7.08 -16.24
CA LYS A 27 2.82 7.54 -15.96
C LYS A 27 3.32 6.84 -14.71
N VAL A 28 4.59 6.45 -14.69
CA VAL A 28 5.21 5.80 -13.53
C VAL A 28 6.47 6.55 -13.12
N SER A 29 6.75 6.65 -11.82
CA SER A 29 8.00 7.23 -11.34
C SER A 29 8.96 6.22 -10.69
N THR A 30 10.25 6.53 -10.78
CA THR A 30 11.34 5.87 -10.06
C THR A 30 12.43 6.89 -9.71
N ARG A 31 13.32 6.57 -8.78
CA ARG A 31 14.51 7.37 -8.46
C ARG A 31 15.76 6.92 -9.21
N SER A 32 15.73 5.73 -9.79
CA SER A 32 16.88 5.10 -10.45
C SER A 32 16.76 5.17 -11.97
N LEU A 33 17.78 5.74 -12.62
CA LEU A 33 17.94 5.74 -14.07
C LEU A 33 17.97 4.33 -14.65
N GLU A 34 18.71 3.41 -14.01
CA GLU A 34 18.75 2.01 -14.41
C GLU A 34 17.35 1.38 -14.42
N LYS A 35 16.58 1.64 -13.36
CA LYS A 35 15.21 1.14 -13.25
C LYS A 35 14.27 1.79 -14.27
N GLN A 36 14.48 3.07 -14.59
CA GLN A 36 13.71 3.76 -15.62
C GLN A 36 13.85 3.05 -16.97
N VAL A 37 15.07 2.72 -17.38
CA VAL A 37 15.34 1.99 -18.63
C VAL A 37 14.61 0.65 -18.64
N LYS A 38 14.69 -0.13 -17.55
CA LYS A 38 13.99 -1.42 -17.44
C LYS A 38 12.46 -1.29 -17.52
N LEU A 39 11.88 -0.25 -16.93
CA LEU A 39 10.43 -0.01 -16.98
C LEU A 39 9.99 0.44 -18.37
N GLN A 40 10.77 1.28 -19.05
CA GLN A 40 10.52 1.69 -20.43
C GLN A 40 10.58 0.52 -21.41
N GLN A 41 11.54 -0.40 -21.23
CA GLN A 41 11.60 -1.66 -22.00
C GLN A 41 10.35 -2.54 -21.80
N GLN A 42 9.65 -2.37 -20.68
CA GLN A 42 8.38 -3.06 -20.41
C GLN A 42 7.15 -2.28 -20.92
N GLY A 43 7.37 -1.21 -21.71
CA GLY A 43 6.31 -0.39 -22.29
C GLY A 43 5.79 0.73 -21.38
N LEU A 44 6.34 0.89 -20.17
CA LEU A 44 5.83 1.87 -19.20
C LEU A 44 6.42 3.27 -19.44
N LYS A 45 5.56 4.27 -19.56
CA LYS A 45 5.97 5.69 -19.63
C LYS A 45 6.53 6.15 -18.28
N THR A 46 7.86 6.15 -18.17
CA THR A 46 8.56 6.27 -16.88
C THR A 46 9.35 7.57 -16.73
N PHE A 47 9.21 8.20 -15.57
CA PHE A 47 9.85 9.46 -15.19
C PHE A 47 10.80 9.25 -14.01
N ILE A 48 11.88 10.03 -13.95
CA ILE A 48 12.65 10.19 -12.73
C ILE A 48 11.94 11.22 -11.86
N VAL A 49 11.62 10.84 -10.62
CA VAL A 49 11.08 11.75 -9.62
C VAL A 49 11.85 11.56 -8.34
N ASP A 50 12.50 12.61 -7.88
CA ASP A 50 13.14 12.66 -6.57
C ASP A 50 12.55 13.82 -5.77
N LEU A 51 11.85 13.48 -4.69
CA LEU A 51 11.23 14.46 -3.80
C LEU A 51 12.21 14.96 -2.72
N ASP A 52 13.35 14.29 -2.55
CA ASP A 52 14.40 14.73 -1.63
C ASP A 52 15.23 15.86 -2.24
N ALA A 53 15.36 15.89 -3.58
CA ALA A 53 16.11 16.91 -4.29
C ALA A 53 15.57 18.33 -4.05
N ASP A 54 16.48 19.31 -4.04
CA ASP A 54 16.14 20.72 -3.85
C ASP A 54 15.49 21.33 -5.10
N ASP A 55 15.86 20.84 -6.29
CA ASP A 55 15.27 21.26 -7.55
C ASP A 55 14.01 20.45 -7.90
N THR A 56 12.85 20.99 -7.52
CA THR A 56 11.54 20.39 -7.80
C THR A 56 11.05 20.58 -9.24
N HIS A 57 11.67 21.45 -10.05
CA HIS A 57 11.24 21.66 -11.44
C HIS A 57 11.39 20.41 -12.31
N THR A 58 12.37 19.56 -11.96
CA THR A 58 12.59 18.27 -12.61
C THR A 58 11.41 17.30 -12.46
N ASN A 59 10.56 17.49 -11.44
CA ASN A 59 9.44 16.61 -11.15
C ASN A 59 8.14 17.00 -11.89
N ASP A 60 8.02 18.23 -12.39
CA ASP A 60 6.76 18.78 -12.92
C ASP A 60 6.17 17.94 -14.06
N ALA A 61 7.01 17.43 -14.96
CA ALA A 61 6.56 16.64 -16.12
C ALA A 61 5.75 15.39 -15.73
N PHE A 62 6.02 14.83 -14.56
CA PHE A 62 5.29 13.68 -14.04
C PHE A 62 3.85 14.07 -13.65
N PHE A 63 3.64 15.24 -13.03
CA PHE A 63 2.36 15.67 -12.45
C PHE A 63 1.41 16.39 -13.44
N ILE A 64 1.90 16.83 -14.61
CA ILE A 64 1.07 17.49 -15.64
C ILE A 64 -0.06 16.57 -16.15
N ASN A 65 -1.29 17.08 -16.27
CA ASN A 65 -2.44 16.35 -16.83
C ASN A 65 -2.71 15.01 -16.12
N VAL A 66 -2.85 15.03 -14.79
CA VAL A 66 -3.10 13.84 -13.98
C VAL A 66 -4.49 13.91 -13.36
N ASP A 67 -5.33 12.91 -13.66
CA ASP A 67 -6.69 12.79 -13.11
C ASP A 67 -6.68 12.11 -11.74
N VAL A 68 -5.79 11.12 -11.56
CA VAL A 68 -5.60 10.39 -10.30
C VAL A 68 -4.11 10.17 -10.04
N LEU A 69 -3.64 10.54 -8.85
CA LEU A 69 -2.32 10.20 -8.35
C LEU A 69 -2.40 8.99 -7.42
N ILE A 70 -1.61 7.95 -7.69
CA ILE A 70 -1.40 6.81 -6.80
C ILE A 70 -0.04 6.97 -6.12
N VAL A 71 -0.03 7.15 -4.81
CA VAL A 71 1.18 7.31 -4.00
C VAL A 71 1.57 5.95 -3.43
N SER A 72 2.51 5.27 -4.08
CA SER A 72 3.07 3.97 -3.69
C SER A 72 4.48 4.15 -3.12
N LEU A 73 4.64 5.09 -2.18
CA LEU A 73 5.90 5.36 -1.50
C LEU A 73 5.96 4.65 -0.16
N THR A 74 7.16 4.24 0.25
CA THR A 74 7.38 3.81 1.62
C THR A 74 7.24 4.99 2.58
N PRO A 75 6.75 4.78 3.82
CA PRO A 75 6.78 5.83 4.83
C PRO A 75 8.20 6.36 5.01
N GLN A 76 8.33 7.68 4.91
CA GLN A 76 9.57 8.43 4.98
C GLN A 76 9.29 9.78 5.64
N SER A 77 10.23 10.72 5.60
CA SER A 77 10.08 11.98 6.34
C SER A 77 8.83 12.77 5.94
N ILE A 78 8.27 13.49 6.90
CA ILE A 78 7.10 14.38 6.70
C ILE A 78 7.39 15.44 5.63
N GLU A 79 8.62 15.95 5.57
CA GLU A 79 9.02 16.97 4.59
C GLU A 79 8.86 16.48 3.14
N VAL A 80 9.14 15.21 2.86
CA VAL A 80 8.92 14.65 1.52
C VAL A 80 7.44 14.67 1.14
N PHE A 81 6.56 14.33 2.08
CA PHE A 81 5.12 14.35 1.82
C PHE A 81 4.55 15.78 1.75
N LYS A 82 5.14 16.76 2.46
CA LYS A 82 4.82 18.18 2.28
C LYS A 82 5.16 18.67 0.87
N LYS A 83 6.38 18.36 0.39
CA LYS A 83 6.80 18.66 -0.99
C LYS A 83 5.86 18.00 -2.01
N LEU A 84 5.46 16.75 -1.77
CA LEU A 84 4.50 16.05 -2.63
C LEU A 84 3.14 16.75 -2.67
N ILE A 85 2.57 17.12 -1.51
CA ILE A 85 1.29 17.84 -1.45
C ILE A 85 1.37 19.16 -2.22
N ALA A 86 2.45 19.93 -2.07
CA ALA A 86 2.65 21.17 -2.82
C ALA A 86 2.65 20.94 -4.35
N LEU A 87 3.22 19.82 -4.82
CA LEU A 87 3.17 19.44 -6.24
C LEU A 87 1.76 19.02 -6.69
N VAL A 88 1.03 18.27 -5.85
CA VAL A 88 -0.36 17.88 -6.12
C VAL A 88 -1.25 19.11 -6.27
N GLU A 89 -1.11 20.08 -5.38
CA GLU A 89 -1.83 21.36 -5.40
C GLU A 89 -1.44 22.21 -6.61
N LYS A 90 -0.14 22.37 -6.88
CA LYS A 90 0.40 23.13 -8.02
C LYS A 90 -0.17 22.64 -9.35
N HIS A 91 -0.28 21.32 -9.52
CA HIS A 91 -0.81 20.69 -10.74
C HIS A 91 -2.32 20.42 -10.68
N ALA A 92 -3.01 20.94 -9.66
CA ALA A 92 -4.45 20.85 -9.47
C ALA A 92 -5.04 19.42 -9.56
N ILE A 93 -4.27 18.42 -9.16
CA ILE A 93 -4.69 17.02 -9.15
C ILE A 93 -5.80 16.86 -8.11
N LYS A 94 -6.95 16.30 -8.49
CA LYS A 94 -8.15 16.26 -7.63
C LYS A 94 -8.32 14.99 -6.83
N ASN A 95 -7.64 13.91 -7.19
CA ASN A 95 -7.87 12.58 -6.64
C ASN A 95 -6.55 11.91 -6.30
N VAL A 96 -6.43 11.45 -5.05
CA VAL A 96 -5.24 10.76 -4.55
C VAL A 96 -5.63 9.40 -3.95
N LEU A 97 -4.94 8.35 -4.38
CA LEU A 97 -4.90 7.05 -3.71
C LEU A 97 -3.58 6.96 -2.95
N LEU A 98 -3.64 6.99 -1.62
CA LEU A 98 -2.45 6.91 -0.76
C LEU A 98 -2.28 5.49 -0.22
N PHE A 99 -1.18 4.82 -0.56
CA PHE A 99 -0.84 3.56 0.10
C PHE A 99 -0.26 3.83 1.49
N SER A 100 -0.93 3.32 2.50
CA SER A 100 -0.51 3.27 3.89
C SER A 100 -0.37 1.80 4.32
N SER A 101 -0.29 1.56 5.63
CA SER A 101 -0.08 0.23 6.20
C SER A 101 -0.91 0.02 7.46
N ILE A 102 -1.40 -1.20 7.66
CA ILE A 102 -1.97 -1.65 8.94
C ILE A 102 -0.94 -1.61 10.10
N GLY A 103 0.34 -1.34 9.80
CA GLY A 103 1.35 -1.02 10.79
C GLY A 103 1.00 0.20 11.66
N VAL A 104 0.05 1.04 11.24
CA VAL A 104 -0.52 2.12 12.06
C VAL A 104 -1.23 1.58 13.32
N TYR A 105 -1.63 0.30 13.31
CA TYR A 105 -2.22 -0.40 14.46
C TYR A 105 -1.19 -1.17 15.29
N ALA A 106 0.09 -0.75 15.28
CA ALA A 106 1.11 -1.40 16.12
C ALA A 106 0.78 -1.22 17.62
N GLY A 107 0.89 -2.31 18.39
CA GLY A 107 0.57 -2.32 19.82
C GLY A 107 -0.90 -2.56 20.17
N LEU A 108 -1.81 -2.52 19.20
CA LEU A 108 -3.23 -2.83 19.42
C LEU A 108 -3.44 -4.35 19.52
N LYS A 109 -4.50 -4.75 20.23
CA LYS A 109 -4.90 -6.15 20.47
C LYS A 109 -6.36 -6.35 20.07
N GLY A 110 -6.75 -7.60 19.78
CA GLY A 110 -8.13 -7.95 19.43
C GLY A 110 -8.60 -7.41 18.08
N ALA A 111 -9.91 -7.20 17.94
CA ALA A 111 -10.50 -6.66 16.72
C ALA A 111 -10.15 -5.19 16.52
N VAL A 112 -9.64 -4.85 15.33
CA VAL A 112 -9.18 -3.51 14.97
C VAL A 112 -9.89 -3.05 13.69
N THR A 113 -10.33 -1.80 13.68
CA THR A 113 -11.05 -1.14 12.59
C THR A 113 -10.40 0.21 12.27
N GLU A 114 -10.84 0.88 11.20
CA GLU A 114 -10.34 2.21 10.82
C GLU A 114 -10.63 3.29 11.87
N THR A 115 -11.59 3.07 12.78
CA THR A 115 -11.96 3.97 13.88
C THR A 115 -11.27 3.64 15.20
N SER A 116 -10.44 2.59 15.26
CA SER A 116 -9.70 2.22 16.47
C SER A 116 -8.72 3.31 16.88
N ALA A 117 -8.63 3.57 18.20
CA ALA A 117 -7.68 4.53 18.75
C ALA A 117 -6.24 4.05 18.52
N LEU A 118 -5.42 4.91 17.93
CA LEU A 118 -4.05 4.59 17.53
C LEU A 118 -3.06 4.91 18.65
N ASN A 119 -2.05 4.06 18.84
CA ASN A 119 -0.96 4.32 19.77
C ASN A 119 0.10 5.24 19.15
N THR A 120 -0.13 6.55 19.18
CA THR A 120 0.78 7.57 18.63
C THR A 120 2.04 7.80 19.47
N GLU A 121 2.20 7.15 20.63
CA GLU A 121 3.49 7.13 21.34
C GLU A 121 4.52 6.29 20.57
N ASN A 122 4.06 5.34 19.75
CA ASN A 122 4.92 4.62 18.83
C ASN A 122 5.33 5.52 17.66
N PRO A 123 6.62 5.82 17.44
CA PRO A 123 7.07 6.75 16.40
C PRO A 123 6.64 6.35 14.98
N LYS A 124 6.56 5.04 14.69
CA LYS A 124 6.12 4.55 13.39
C LYS A 124 4.62 4.77 13.18
N VAL A 125 3.81 4.59 14.22
CA VAL A 125 2.37 4.87 14.19
C VAL A 125 2.13 6.37 14.02
N ALA A 126 2.84 7.20 14.79
CA ALA A 126 2.76 8.65 14.69
C ALA A 126 3.14 9.16 13.30
N LEU A 127 4.19 8.61 12.69
CA LEU A 127 4.60 8.96 11.33
C LEU A 127 3.53 8.61 10.29
N LEU A 128 3.04 7.36 10.30
CA LEU A 128 1.98 6.92 9.38
C LEU A 128 0.72 7.78 9.52
N LYS A 129 0.27 8.00 10.76
CA LYS A 129 -0.92 8.81 11.04
C LYS A 129 -0.74 10.25 10.57
N SER A 130 0.41 10.86 10.83
CA SER A 130 0.72 12.22 10.37
C SER A 130 0.67 12.34 8.84
N ILE A 131 1.22 11.36 8.12
CA ILE A 131 1.16 11.33 6.65
C ILE A 131 -0.30 11.19 6.19
N GLU A 132 -1.07 10.27 6.76
CA GLU A 132 -2.49 10.10 6.40
C GLU A 132 -3.28 11.38 6.64
N ASP A 133 -3.09 12.03 7.78
CA ASP A 133 -3.79 13.26 8.16
C ASP A 133 -3.50 14.39 7.20
N MET A 134 -2.24 14.59 6.80
CA MET A 134 -1.87 15.64 5.84
C MET A 134 -2.62 15.53 4.51
N PHE A 135 -2.89 14.30 4.04
CA PHE A 135 -3.65 14.09 2.81
C PHE A 135 -5.16 14.13 3.02
N LEU A 136 -5.65 13.67 4.17
CA LEU A 136 -7.08 13.65 4.49
C LEU A 136 -7.62 15.03 4.85
N SER A 137 -6.81 15.89 5.46
CA SER A 137 -7.19 17.26 5.85
C SER A 137 -7.01 18.28 4.72
N ASN A 138 -6.56 17.85 3.55
CA ASN A 138 -6.35 18.75 2.41
C ASN A 138 -7.67 19.05 1.71
N ASN A 139 -7.95 20.34 1.46
CA ASN A 139 -9.21 20.79 0.85
C ASN A 139 -9.14 20.95 -0.68
N HIS A 140 -7.97 20.74 -1.30
CA HIS A 140 -7.77 20.90 -2.74
C HIS A 140 -8.03 19.61 -3.54
N PHE A 141 -7.99 18.45 -2.88
CA PHE A 141 -8.16 17.13 -3.46
C PHE A 141 -8.83 16.14 -2.50
N ASN A 142 -9.39 15.07 -3.05
CA ASN A 142 -9.92 13.95 -2.29
C ASN A 142 -8.85 12.86 -2.11
N THR A 143 -8.81 12.22 -0.94
CA THR A 143 -7.85 11.15 -0.65
C THR A 143 -8.53 9.88 -0.17
N ILE A 144 -8.33 8.79 -0.91
CA ILE A 144 -8.61 7.44 -0.41
C ILE A 144 -7.30 6.85 0.12
N VAL A 145 -7.23 6.66 1.44
CA VAL A 145 -6.11 6.01 2.12
C VAL A 145 -6.35 4.51 2.16
N LEU A 146 -5.40 3.74 1.65
CA LEU A 146 -5.43 2.28 1.65
C LEU A 146 -4.41 1.75 2.66
N ARG A 147 -4.87 1.34 3.85
CA ARG A 147 -4.03 0.69 4.87
C ARG A 147 -3.81 -0.76 4.47
N LEU A 148 -2.71 -1.05 3.77
CA LEU A 148 -2.43 -2.37 3.24
C LEU A 148 -1.96 -3.33 4.34
N GLY A 149 -2.45 -4.57 4.29
CA GLY A 149 -1.95 -5.70 5.06
C GLY A 149 -0.51 -6.10 4.68
N GLY A 150 -0.02 -7.20 5.26
CA GLY A 150 1.23 -7.81 4.81
C GLY A 150 1.08 -8.33 3.38
N LEU A 151 1.84 -7.73 2.45
CA LEU A 151 1.73 -8.05 1.02
C LEU A 151 2.26 -9.45 0.72
N ILE A 152 1.46 -10.24 -0.01
CA ILE A 152 1.84 -11.56 -0.52
C ILE A 152 1.58 -11.66 -2.02
N GLY A 153 2.27 -12.58 -2.68
CA GLY A 153 2.08 -12.91 -4.09
C GLY A 153 2.98 -14.06 -4.51
N ASN A 154 2.69 -14.69 -5.65
CA ASN A 154 3.37 -15.90 -6.12
C ASN A 154 4.90 -15.75 -6.20
N ASP A 155 5.37 -14.58 -6.64
CA ASP A 155 6.79 -14.24 -6.77
C ASP A 155 7.40 -13.63 -5.50
N ARG A 156 6.58 -13.38 -4.46
CA ARG A 156 7.01 -12.73 -3.21
C ARG A 156 6.20 -13.25 -2.02
N HIS A 157 6.21 -14.57 -1.81
CA HIS A 157 5.57 -15.14 -0.63
C HIS A 157 6.52 -15.06 0.59
N PRO A 158 6.10 -14.53 1.75
CA PRO A 158 6.95 -14.43 2.95
C PRO A 158 7.55 -15.76 3.39
N VAL A 159 6.90 -16.88 3.06
CA VAL A 159 7.33 -18.23 3.40
C VAL A 159 8.69 -18.57 2.79
N PHE A 160 9.08 -18.01 1.63
CA PHE A 160 10.42 -18.23 1.06
C PHE A 160 11.54 -17.67 1.95
N HIS A 161 11.25 -16.61 2.72
CA HIS A 161 12.20 -16.03 3.67
C HIS A 161 12.04 -16.66 5.05
N LEU A 162 10.81 -16.95 5.46
CA LEU A 162 10.51 -17.51 6.77
C LEU A 162 10.91 -18.99 6.88
N ALA A 163 10.81 -19.78 5.81
CA ALA A 163 11.30 -21.16 5.77
C ALA A 163 12.84 -21.25 5.85
N LYS A 164 13.55 -20.15 5.56
CA LYS A 164 15.00 -20.05 5.79
C LYS A 164 15.35 -19.67 7.23
N LYS A 165 14.37 -19.20 8.01
CA LYS A 165 14.58 -18.96 9.44
C LYS A 165 14.39 -20.28 10.18
N ASN A 166 15.26 -20.54 11.15
CA ASN A 166 15.14 -21.74 11.97
C ASN A 166 13.84 -21.76 12.78
N VAL A 167 13.33 -20.60 13.21
CA VAL A 167 12.11 -20.47 14.02
C VAL A 167 11.36 -19.19 13.67
N ILE A 168 10.04 -19.28 13.53
CA ILE A 168 9.10 -18.16 13.39
C ILE A 168 8.49 -17.85 14.75
N GLU A 169 8.62 -16.61 15.19
CA GLU A 169 8.03 -16.12 16.45
C GLU A 169 6.53 -15.79 16.29
N ASP A 170 5.81 -15.86 17.41
CA ASP A 170 4.37 -15.64 17.53
C ASP A 170 3.50 -16.53 16.61
N GLY A 171 3.78 -17.83 16.56
CA GLY A 171 3.06 -18.80 15.71
C GLY A 171 1.54 -18.80 15.93
N ASN A 172 1.09 -18.49 17.14
CA ASN A 172 -0.33 -18.39 17.53
C ASN A 172 -0.99 -17.04 17.21
N GLU A 173 -0.26 -16.05 16.70
CA GLU A 173 -0.87 -14.78 16.28
C GLU A 173 -1.58 -14.91 14.92
N PRO A 174 -2.70 -14.21 14.71
CA PRO A 174 -3.36 -14.13 13.41
C PRO A 174 -2.47 -13.49 12.34
N VAL A 175 -2.54 -14.03 11.12
CA VAL A 175 -2.01 -13.34 9.95
C VAL A 175 -2.93 -12.18 9.54
N ASN A 176 -2.32 -11.14 9.01
CA ASN A 176 -3.02 -9.95 8.51
C ASN A 176 -2.42 -9.62 7.13
N LEU A 177 -2.83 -10.36 6.11
CA LEU A 177 -2.17 -10.41 4.79
C LEU A 177 -3.13 -10.01 3.67
N ILE A 178 -2.57 -9.59 2.54
CA ILE A 178 -3.32 -9.23 1.35
C ILE A 178 -2.54 -9.62 0.09
N ASP A 179 -3.23 -10.25 -0.85
CA ASP A 179 -2.66 -10.63 -2.13
C ASP A 179 -2.47 -9.41 -3.04
N LYS A 180 -1.33 -9.36 -3.72
CA LYS A 180 -1.02 -8.33 -4.71
C LYS A 180 -2.13 -8.17 -5.74
N ASP A 181 -2.65 -9.28 -6.25
CA ASP A 181 -3.65 -9.26 -7.32
C ASP A 181 -4.99 -8.73 -6.81
N ALA A 182 -5.37 -9.06 -5.57
CA ALA A 182 -6.53 -8.49 -4.90
C ALA A 182 -6.40 -6.97 -4.72
N ILE A 183 -5.21 -6.46 -4.34
CA ILE A 183 -4.98 -5.00 -4.27
C ILE A 183 -5.19 -4.35 -5.63
N ILE A 184 -4.69 -4.95 -6.70
CA ILE A 184 -4.83 -4.38 -8.03
C ILE A 184 -6.30 -4.37 -8.48
N GLU A 185 -7.06 -5.43 -8.21
CA GLU A 185 -8.49 -5.49 -8.49
C GLU A 185 -9.28 -4.42 -7.70
N ILE A 186 -8.97 -4.26 -6.42
CA ILE A 186 -9.57 -3.22 -5.57
C ILE A 186 -9.28 -1.83 -6.14
N ILE A 187 -8.03 -1.55 -6.55
CA ILE A 187 -7.67 -0.26 -7.14
C ILE A 187 -8.39 -0.04 -8.46
N ASN A 188 -8.47 -1.05 -9.33
CA ASN A 188 -9.25 -0.97 -10.57
C ASN A 188 -10.71 -0.59 -10.29
N THR A 189 -11.31 -1.20 -9.27
CA THR A 189 -12.68 -0.90 -8.85
C THR A 189 -12.80 0.54 -8.34
N LEU A 190 -11.91 0.97 -7.44
CA LEU A 190 -11.90 2.33 -6.88
C LEU A 190 -11.73 3.41 -7.96
N LEU A 191 -10.93 3.15 -8.99
CA LEU A 191 -10.72 4.08 -10.11
C LEU A 191 -11.99 4.31 -10.97
N LEU A 192 -12.99 3.42 -10.88
CA LEU A 192 -14.29 3.57 -11.54
C LEU A 192 -15.32 4.30 -10.67
N MET A 193 -15.05 4.48 -9.38
CA MET A 193 -15.97 5.09 -8.42
C MET A 193 -15.72 6.59 -8.27
N PRO A 194 -16.72 7.36 -7.79
CA PRO A 194 -16.50 8.71 -7.31
C PRO A 194 -15.50 8.74 -6.16
N PHE A 195 -14.51 9.62 -6.22
CA PHE A 195 -13.54 9.78 -5.15
C PHE A 195 -14.16 10.53 -3.98
N THR A 196 -14.17 9.90 -2.80
CA THR A 196 -14.56 10.52 -1.54
C THR A 196 -13.47 10.24 -0.52
N SER A 197 -13.05 11.27 0.22
CA SER A 197 -11.99 11.11 1.21
C SER A 197 -12.38 10.07 2.26
N THR A 198 -11.57 9.01 2.40
CA THR A 198 -11.85 7.90 3.31
C THR A 198 -10.58 7.11 3.60
N VAL A 199 -10.64 6.30 4.65
CA VAL A 199 -9.61 5.32 5.01
C VAL A 199 -10.22 3.93 4.90
N LEU A 200 -9.51 3.00 4.27
CA LEU A 200 -9.93 1.62 4.06
C LEU A 200 -8.79 0.67 4.46
N ASN A 201 -9.09 -0.32 5.30
CA ASN A 201 -8.22 -1.45 5.54
C ASN A 201 -8.31 -2.41 4.35
N VAL A 202 -7.16 -2.66 3.72
CA VAL A 202 -7.06 -3.54 2.54
C VAL A 202 -6.34 -4.81 2.95
N ILE A 203 -7.14 -5.79 3.36
CA ILE A 203 -6.70 -7.05 3.96
C ILE A 203 -7.66 -8.19 3.61
N ASN A 204 -7.13 -9.41 3.52
CA ASN A 204 -7.94 -10.61 3.31
C ASN A 204 -8.76 -10.95 4.57
N ASP A 205 -9.91 -11.61 4.37
CA ASP A 205 -10.77 -12.10 5.47
C ASP A 205 -10.14 -13.26 6.26
N ASN A 206 -9.11 -13.90 5.69
CA ASN A 206 -8.45 -15.03 6.32
C ASN A 206 -7.44 -14.58 7.39
N HIS A 207 -7.81 -14.80 8.64
CA HIS A 207 -7.00 -14.50 9.82
C HIS A 207 -6.57 -15.76 10.58
N THR A 208 -6.28 -16.86 9.86
CA THR A 208 -5.65 -18.04 10.48
C THR A 208 -4.34 -17.66 11.18
N THR A 209 -3.90 -18.51 12.11
CA THR A 209 -2.64 -18.28 12.82
C THR A 209 -1.46 -18.32 11.85
N LYS A 210 -0.36 -17.63 12.19
CA LYS A 210 0.90 -17.68 11.43
C LYS A 210 1.35 -19.12 11.22
N GLU A 211 1.21 -19.98 12.23
CA GLU A 211 1.53 -21.41 12.13
C GLU A 211 0.73 -22.09 11.02
N VAL A 212 -0.61 -21.99 11.06
CA VAL A 212 -1.48 -22.63 10.08
C VAL A 212 -1.18 -22.10 8.68
N PHE A 213 -1.12 -20.78 8.53
CA PHE A 213 -0.91 -20.13 7.23
C PHE A 213 0.45 -20.50 6.62
N TYR A 214 1.56 -20.32 7.35
CA TYR A 214 2.89 -20.57 6.80
C TYR A 214 3.20 -22.06 6.65
N THR A 215 2.61 -22.94 7.46
CA THR A 215 2.70 -24.39 7.27
C THR A 215 2.01 -24.82 5.97
N GLN A 216 0.80 -24.31 5.70
CA GLN A 216 0.08 -24.59 4.46
C GLN A 216 0.84 -24.07 3.24
N ALA A 217 1.32 -22.82 3.30
CA ALA A 217 2.11 -22.23 2.22
C ALA A 217 3.42 -23.00 1.95
N ALA A 218 4.12 -23.45 3.00
CA ALA A 218 5.35 -24.24 2.85
C ALA A 218 5.07 -25.58 2.16
N LYS A 219 3.96 -26.25 2.51
CA LYS A 219 3.53 -27.49 1.86
C LYS A 219 3.21 -27.27 0.37
N GLN A 220 2.42 -26.24 0.06
CA GLN A 220 2.03 -25.94 -1.32
C GLN A 220 3.22 -25.63 -2.23
N LEU A 221 4.26 -25.00 -1.67
CA LEU A 221 5.47 -24.61 -2.40
C LEU A 221 6.62 -25.61 -2.28
N ASN A 222 6.37 -26.81 -1.72
CA ASN A 222 7.37 -27.86 -1.50
C ASN A 222 8.63 -27.36 -0.76
N LEU A 223 8.45 -26.53 0.27
CA LEU A 223 9.51 -25.99 1.11
C LEU A 223 9.62 -26.76 2.43
N THR A 224 10.78 -26.64 3.09
CA THR A 224 10.96 -27.11 4.46
C THR A 224 9.93 -26.46 5.38
N LEU A 225 9.31 -27.28 6.24
CA LEU A 225 8.33 -26.78 7.21
C LEU A 225 9.04 -25.92 8.26
N PRO A 226 8.54 -24.70 8.53
CA PRO A 226 9.09 -23.85 9.57
C PRO A 226 8.76 -24.39 10.96
N ALA A 227 9.65 -24.17 11.93
CA ALA A 227 9.34 -24.33 13.35
C ALA A 227 8.75 -23.03 13.91
N PHE A 228 7.92 -23.14 14.96
CA PHE A 228 7.24 -22.00 15.57
C PHE A 228 7.50 -21.92 17.07
N LYS A 229 7.54 -20.69 17.58
CA LYS A 229 7.39 -20.38 19.00
C LYS A 229 6.08 -19.67 19.24
N TYR A 230 5.49 -19.90 20.40
CA TYR A 230 4.20 -19.34 20.79
C TYR A 230 4.37 -18.29 21.86
N ASN A 231 3.53 -17.27 21.79
CA ASN A 231 3.37 -16.32 22.88
C ASN A 231 2.55 -16.96 24.00
N GLU A 232 2.94 -16.72 25.26
CA GLU A 232 2.14 -17.12 26.42
C GLU A 232 0.75 -16.48 26.37
N ILE A 233 0.69 -15.21 25.97
CA ILE A 233 -0.55 -14.43 25.83
C ILE A 233 -0.55 -13.78 24.45
N PRO A 234 -1.29 -14.34 23.46
CA PRO A 234 -1.39 -13.74 22.14
C PRO A 234 -2.19 -12.43 22.17
N HIS A 235 -1.77 -11.47 21.35
CA HIS A 235 -2.46 -10.21 21.12
C HIS A 235 -3.75 -10.39 20.32
N ASN A 236 -3.84 -11.44 19.51
CA ASN A 236 -5.03 -11.78 18.70
C ASN A 236 -5.51 -10.60 17.86
N LYS A 237 -4.57 -9.83 17.29
CA LYS A 237 -4.91 -8.66 16.49
C LYS A 237 -5.49 -9.09 15.14
N ILE A 238 -6.77 -8.76 14.93
CA ILE A 238 -7.49 -9.02 13.69
C ILE A 238 -7.94 -7.69 13.12
N VAL A 239 -7.42 -7.31 11.96
CA VAL A 239 -7.79 -6.06 11.28
C VAL A 239 -8.99 -6.33 10.36
N SER A 240 -10.11 -5.70 10.63
CA SER A 240 -11.34 -5.82 9.83
C SER A 240 -11.23 -5.04 8.51
N ASN A 241 -11.74 -5.63 7.43
CA ASN A 241 -11.95 -5.00 6.12
C ASN A 241 -13.43 -4.68 5.83
N GLU A 242 -14.34 -4.79 6.82
CA GLU A 242 -15.78 -4.64 6.58
C GLU A 242 -16.14 -3.30 5.91
N LYS A 243 -15.43 -2.23 6.27
CA LYS A 243 -15.63 -0.91 5.67
C LYS A 243 -15.29 -0.93 4.19
N LEU A 244 -14.20 -1.59 3.78
CA LEU A 244 -13.85 -1.76 2.37
C LEU A 244 -14.95 -2.53 1.63
N GLN A 245 -15.42 -3.65 2.18
CA GLN A 245 -16.47 -4.45 1.56
C GLN A 245 -17.76 -3.63 1.35
N ARG A 246 -18.21 -2.90 2.38
CA ARG A 246 -19.35 -1.98 2.26
C ARG A 246 -19.10 -0.89 1.23
N PHE A 247 -17.90 -0.30 1.23
CA PHE A 247 -17.53 0.78 0.31
C PHE A 247 -17.58 0.32 -1.17
N LEU A 248 -17.04 -0.86 -1.47
CA LEU A 248 -17.04 -1.42 -2.83
C LEU A 248 -18.43 -1.89 -3.28
N ASN A 249 -19.31 -2.28 -2.35
CA ASN A 249 -20.67 -2.74 -2.62
C ASN A 249 -21.69 -1.62 -2.77
N ASN A 250 -21.42 -0.42 -2.24
CA ASN A 250 -22.29 0.76 -2.37
C ASN A 250 -22.26 1.37 -3.80
N LYS A 251 -22.23 0.53 -4.84
CA LYS A 251 -22.50 0.93 -6.22
C LYS A 251 -23.98 1.32 -6.30
N SER A 252 -24.29 2.59 -6.08
CA SER A 252 -25.61 3.17 -6.29
C SER A 252 -25.45 4.46 -7.08
#